data_AF-A0A2J7VR64-F1
#
_entry.id   AF-A0A2J7VR64-F1
#
_cell.length_a   1.000
_cell.length_b   1.000
_cell.length_c   1.000
_cell.angle_alpha   90.00
_cell.angle_beta   90.00
_cell.angle_gamma   90.00
#
_symmetry.space_group_name_H-M   'P 1'
#
loop_
_entity.id
_entity.type
_entity.pdbx_description
1 polymer ?
#
loop_
_entity_poly.entity_id
_entity_poly.type
_entity_poly.pdbx_seq_one_letter_code
_entity_poly.pdbx_strand_id
1 'polypeptide(L)' 'MRTGARRARLVLATDPDTPFDAARLIVDIEPNGRVVGIRCG' A
#
# COMPACT_ATOMS: atom_id res chain seq x y z
N MET A 1 -21.89 -1.32 6.99
CA MET A 1 -21.09 -1.70 5.80
C MET A 1 -19.63 -1.74 6.20
N ARG A 2 -18.92 -2.86 5.98
CA ARG A 2 -17.44 -2.88 6.09
C ARG A 2 -16.88 -2.44 4.75
N THR A 3 -16.52 -1.18 4.64
CA THR A 3 -15.79 -0.65 3.48
C THR A 3 -14.32 -1.08 3.60
N GLY A 4 -13.97 -2.18 2.93
CA GLY A 4 -12.58 -2.62 2.81
C GLY A 4 -11.89 -2.02 1.60
N ALA A 5 -10.57 -2.10 1.56
CA ALA A 5 -9.81 -1.69 0.39
C ALA A 5 -10.20 -2.55 -0.83
N ARG A 6 -10.47 -1.88 -1.95
CA ARG A 6 -10.86 -2.53 -3.22
C ARG A 6 -9.70 -2.71 -4.19
N ARG A 7 -8.55 -2.09 -3.89
CA ARG A 7 -7.32 -2.12 -4.69
C ARG A 7 -6.12 -2.28 -3.78
N ALA A 8 -5.19 -3.15 -4.15
CA ALA A 8 -3.92 -3.33 -3.45
C ALA A 8 -2.77 -2.96 -4.41
N ARG A 9 -1.77 -2.24 -3.90
CA ARG A 9 -0.53 -1.96 -4.64
C ARG A 9 0.67 -2.23 -3.74
N LEU A 10 1.65 -2.94 -4.29
CA LEU A 10 2.96 -3.12 -3.70
C LEU A 10 3.83 -1.93 -4.11
N VAL A 11 4.48 -1.29 -3.14
CA VAL A 11 5.37 -0.16 -3.38
C VAL A 11 6.73 -0.42 -2.74
N LEU A 12 7.77 0.00 -3.45
CA LEU A 12 9.15 0.03 -2.98
C LEU A 12 9.50 1.43 -2.48
N ALA A 13 10.52 1.53 -1.62
CA ALA A 13 10.96 2.81 -1.04
C ALA A 13 11.41 3.85 -2.09
N THR A 14 11.73 3.42 -3.30
CA THR A 14 12.16 4.27 -4.42
C THR A 14 11.02 4.69 -5.35
N ASP A 15 9.79 4.22 -5.12
CA ASP A 15 8.66 4.55 -5.98
C ASP A 15 8.25 6.03 -5.84
N PRO A 16 7.82 6.68 -6.93
CA PRO A 16 7.33 8.05 -6.87
C PRO A 16 6.03 8.16 -6.04
N ASP A 17 5.88 9.29 -5.36
CA ASP A 17 4.71 9.56 -4.53
C ASP A 17 3.42 9.45 -5.34
N THR A 18 2.49 8.66 -4.81
CA THR A 18 1.21 8.40 -5.45
C THR A 18 0.13 9.23 -4.76
N PRO A 19 -0.82 9.84 -5.50
CA PRO A 19 -1.93 10.57 -4.88
C PRO A 19 -2.74 9.69 -3.93
N PHE A 20 -3.14 10.29 -2.80
CA PHE A 20 -3.91 9.64 -1.75
C PHE A 20 -5.28 9.14 -2.25
N ASP A 21 -5.60 7.88 -1.95
CA ASP A 21 -6.87 7.21 -2.25
C ASP A 21 -7.26 6.30 -1.09
N ALA A 22 -8.24 6.73 -0.30
CA ALA A 22 -8.70 6.01 0.89
C ALA A 22 -9.25 4.59 0.60
N ALA A 23 -9.57 4.28 -0.66
CA ALA A 23 -10.07 2.96 -1.06
C ALA A 23 -8.95 1.97 -1.45
N ARG A 24 -7.68 2.40 -1.40
CA ARG A 24 -6.50 1.63 -1.79
C ARG A 24 -5.71 1.21 -0.54
N LEU A 25 -5.32 -0.06 -0.53
CA LEU A 25 -4.39 -0.64 0.43
C LEU A 25 -2.98 -0.56 -0.12
N ILE A 26 -2.10 0.05 0.65
CA ILE A 26 -0.66 0.08 0.41
C ILE A 26 -0.01 -0.93 1.35
N VAL A 27 0.82 -1.79 0.77
CA VAL A 27 1.64 -2.75 1.51
C VAL A 27 3.10 -2.39 1.28
N ASP A 28 3.80 -2.06 2.36
CA ASP A 28 5.21 -1.72 2.34
C ASP A 28 6.05 -3.00 2.49
N ILE A 29 6.89 -3.28 1.49
CA ILE A 29 7.67 -4.52 1.41
C ILE A 29 9.16 -4.20 1.21
N GLU A 30 10.01 -4.81 2.03
CA GLU A 30 11.47 -4.76 1.89
C GLU A 30 11.96 -5.58 0.68
N PRO A 31 13.16 -5.31 0.14
CA PRO A 31 13.68 -6.05 -1.02
C PRO A 31 13.82 -7.58 -0.82
N ASN A 32 13.90 -8.04 0.43
CA ASN A 32 13.93 -9.46 0.79
C ASN A 32 12.53 -10.12 0.79
N GLY A 33 11.47 -9.38 0.46
CA GLY A 33 10.08 -9.84 0.47
C GLY A 33 9.37 -9.72 1.81
N ARG A 34 10.01 -9.15 2.85
CA ARG A 34 9.40 -8.98 4.18
C ARG A 34 8.41 -7.83 4.18
N VAL A 35 7.18 -8.09 4.64
CA VAL A 35 6.17 -7.05 4.87
C VAL A 35 6.52 -6.28 6.14
N VAL A 36 6.53 -4.95 6.07
CA VAL A 36 6.88 -4.07 7.19
C VAL A 36 5.76 -3.10 7.59
N GLY A 37 4.75 -2.94 6.74
CA GLY A 37 3.67 -1.99 6.99
C GLY A 37 2.45 -2.23 6.11
N ILE A 38 1.29 -1.82 6.63
CA ILE A 38 0.01 -1.80 5.91
C ILE A 38 -0.68 -0.48 6.24
N ARG A 39 -1.10 0.26 5.22
CA ARG A 39 -1.81 1.54 5.37
C ARG A 39 -2.77 1.79 4.21
N CYS A 40 -3.66 2.76 4.38
CA CYS A 40 -4.52 3.23 3.29
C CYS A 40 -3.95 4.52 2.67
N GLY A 41 -4.04 4.64 1.35
CA GLY A 41 -3.61 5.82 0.60
C GLY A 41 -3.41 5.55 -0.89
#